data_AF-A0A6P0VVQ7-F1
#
_entry.id   AF-A0A6P0VVQ7-F1
#
_cell.length_a   1.000
_cell.length_b   1.000
_cell.length_c   1.000
_cell.angle_alpha   90.00
_cell.angle_beta   90.00
_cell.angle_gamma   90.00
#
_symmetry.space_group_name_H-M   'P 1'
#
loop_
_entity.id
_entity.type
_entity.pdbx_description
1 polymer ?
#
loop_
_entity_poly.entity_id
_entity_poly.type
_entity_poly.pdbx_seq_one_letter_code
_entity_poly.pdbx_strand_id
1 'polypeptide(L)'
;MVTVNTKGKDIEHRQGKAHYFTEDLGQGVNLEMVVIPAGNFQMGSPDTEEGRLKDESPQHQVTLASFCLGKYSITQAQWQAVATLPQVNRKLDPDPSLF
;
A
#
# COMPACT_ATOMS: atom_id res chain seq x y z
N MET A 1 3.86 14.09 -4.46
CA MET A 1 4.40 13.93 -3.09
C MET A 1 3.68 14.92 -2.21
N VAL A 2 3.06 14.43 -1.14
CA VAL A 2 2.37 15.27 -0.17
C VAL A 2 3.25 15.32 1.07
N THR A 3 3.68 16.52 1.44
CA THR A 3 4.37 16.73 2.71
C THR A 3 3.31 17.18 3.70
N VAL A 4 3.09 16.40 4.76
CA VAL A 4 2.20 16.76 5.87
C VAL A 4 3.00 17.25 7.06
N ASN A 5 2.43 18.14 7.87
CA ASN A 5 3.07 18.55 9.13
C ASN A 5 2.84 17.50 10.22
N THR A 6 3.43 17.77 11.39
CA THR A 6 3.30 16.98 12.63
C THR A 6 1.86 16.85 13.16
N LYS A 7 0.86 17.42 12.48
CA LYS A 7 -0.57 17.30 12.78
C LYS A 7 -1.37 16.70 11.61
N GLY A 8 -0.70 16.08 10.63
CA GLY A 8 -1.32 15.47 9.46
C GLY A 8 -1.92 16.45 8.46
N LYS A 9 -1.63 17.76 8.58
CA LYS A 9 -2.13 18.78 7.64
C LYS A 9 -1.17 18.93 6.47
N ASP A 10 -1.69 18.84 5.26
CA ASP A 10 -0.95 19.04 4.01
C ASP A 10 -0.27 20.42 3.99
N ILE A 11 1.05 20.43 3.83
CA ILE A 11 1.89 21.63 3.74
C ILE A 11 2.32 21.88 2.29
N GLU A 12 2.56 20.81 1.52
CA GLU A 12 3.00 20.90 0.13
C GLU A 12 2.43 19.74 -0.68
N HIS A 13 1.82 20.06 -1.81
CA HIS A 13 1.22 19.08 -2.71
C HIS A 13 1.91 19.17 -4.07
N ARG A 14 2.96 18.37 -4.27
CA ARG A 14 3.70 18.36 -5.53
C ARG A 14 2.99 17.40 -6.51
N GLN A 15 2.35 17.94 -7.53
CA GLN A 15 1.82 17.15 -8.66
C GLN A 15 2.99 16.43 -9.34
N GLY A 16 3.00 15.10 -9.23
CA GLY A 16 3.92 14.22 -9.94
C GLY A 16 3.12 13.28 -10.83
N LYS A 17 3.69 12.89 -11.98
CA LYS A 17 3.14 11.79 -12.78
C LYS A 17 3.54 10.48 -12.11
N ALA A 18 2.58 9.75 -11.57
CA ALA A 18 2.80 8.36 -11.16
C ALA A 18 2.56 7.46 -12.38
N HIS A 19 3.40 6.43 -12.55
CA HIS A 19 3.12 5.39 -13.54
C HIS A 19 2.10 4.42 -12.91
N TYR A 20 1.07 4.08 -13.68
CA TYR A 20 0.01 3.16 -13.26
C TYR A 20 0.15 1.83 -14.00
N PHE A 21 -0.19 0.76 -13.32
CA PHE A 21 -0.27 -0.58 -13.88
C PHE A 21 -1.60 -1.19 -13.46
N THR A 22 -2.32 -1.78 -14.39
CA THR A 22 -3.60 -2.44 -14.11
C THR A 22 -3.50 -3.89 -14.56
N GLU A 23 -3.70 -4.82 -13.62
CA GLU A 23 -3.83 -6.24 -13.92
C GLU A 23 -5.31 -6.59 -14.04
N ASP A 24 -5.70 -7.26 -15.12
CA ASP A 24 -7.05 -7.81 -15.28
C ASP A 24 -7.09 -9.20 -14.66
N LEU A 25 -7.86 -9.37 -13.58
CA LEU A 25 -8.05 -10.66 -12.90
C LEU A 25 -9.20 -11.48 -13.52
N GLY A 26 -9.82 -10.97 -14.58
CA GLY A 26 -10.95 -11.56 -15.28
C GLY A 26 -12.30 -11.06 -14.76
N GLN A 27 -13.35 -11.30 -15.56
CA GLN A 27 -14.74 -10.96 -15.22
C GLN A 27 -14.96 -9.48 -14.84
N GLY A 28 -14.14 -8.58 -15.39
CA GLY A 28 -14.21 -7.14 -15.11
C GLY A 28 -13.60 -6.73 -13.77
N VAL A 29 -12.91 -7.62 -13.07
CA VAL A 29 -12.21 -7.33 -11.82
C VAL A 29 -10.77 -6.92 -12.12
N ASN A 30 -10.43 -5.67 -11.80
CA ASN A 30 -9.10 -5.12 -12.05
C ASN A 30 -8.34 -4.89 -10.75
N LEU A 31 -7.03 -5.12 -10.77
CA LEU A 31 -6.09 -4.71 -9.72
C LEU A 31 -5.27 -3.51 -10.21
N GLU A 32 -5.63 -2.32 -9.72
CA GLU A 32 -4.87 -1.09 -9.98
C GLU A 32 -3.68 -0.97 -9.03
N MET A 33 -2.51 -0.76 -9.60
CA MET A 33 -1.26 -0.53 -8.89
C MET A 33 -0.60 0.77 -9.34
N VAL A 34 0.14 1.38 -8.43
CA VAL A 34 0.96 2.56 -8.67
C VAL A 34 2.44 2.19 -8.52
N VAL A 35 3.27 2.66 -9.44
CA VAL A 35 4.72 2.54 -9.33
C VAL A 35 5.22 3.61 -8.38
N ILE A 36 5.77 3.18 -7.25
CA ILE A 36 6.49 4.01 -6.30
C ILE A 36 7.94 4.09 -6.77
N PRO A 37 8.48 5.29 -7.07
CA PRO A 37 9.86 5.43 -7.49
C PRO A 37 10.82 5.09 -6.35
N ALA A 38 12.04 4.69 -6.70
CA ALA A 38 13.11 4.52 -5.73
C ALA A 38 13.36 5.84 -4.98
N GLY A 39 13.70 5.76 -3.70
CA GLY A 39 13.93 6.95 -2.91
C GLY A 39 14.18 6.68 -1.44
N ASN A 40 14.36 7.78 -0.72
CA ASN A 40 14.66 7.79 0.69
C ASN A 40 13.54 8.51 1.44
N PHE A 41 13.10 7.96 2.56
CA PHE A 41 12.16 8.63 3.46
C PHE A 41 12.43 8.29 4.93
N GLN A 42 11.94 9.12 5.82
CA GLN A 42 12.02 8.90 7.26
C GLN A 42 10.83 8.01 7.68
N MET A 43 11.11 6.84 8.25
CA MET A 43 10.10 5.89 8.74
C MET A 43 10.06 5.89 10.28
N GLY A 44 8.87 5.70 10.85
CA GLY A 44 8.61 5.72 12.29
C GLY A 44 7.97 7.04 12.77
N SER A 45 7.44 7.05 14.00
CA SER A 45 6.82 8.24 14.60
C SER A 45 7.82 9.10 15.37
N PRO A 46 7.74 10.44 15.30
CA PRO A 46 8.56 11.33 16.11
C PRO A 46 8.32 11.11 17.59
N ASP A 47 9.34 11.38 18.42
CA ASP A 47 9.19 11.24 19.88
C ASP A 47 8.08 12.12 20.48
N THR A 48 7.74 13.21 19.79
CA THR A 48 6.73 14.19 20.18
C THR A 48 5.31 13.88 19.70
N GLU A 49 5.10 12.81 18.93
CA GLU A 49 3.78 12.45 18.42
C GLU A 49 2.91 11.86 19.54
N GLU A 50 1.74 12.44 19.75
CA GLU A 50 0.80 12.00 20.79
C GLU A 50 0.16 10.67 20.39
N GLY A 51 0.13 9.71 21.32
CA GLY A 51 -0.46 8.39 21.08
C GLY A 51 0.46 7.36 20.43
N ARG A 52 1.72 7.71 20.14
CA ARG A 52 2.71 6.76 19.59
C ARG A 52 2.90 5.53 20.47
N LEU A 53 3.04 4.38 19.84
CA LEU A 53 3.48 3.16 20.50
C LEU A 53 5.02 3.07 20.54
N LYS A 54 5.53 2.30 21.50
CA LYS A 54 6.99 2.16 21.70
C LYS A 54 7.70 1.48 20.52
N ASP A 55 6.99 0.65 19.77
CA ASP A 55 7.48 -0.11 18.62
C ASP A 55 7.46 0.68 17.31
N GLU A 56 6.88 1.88 17.29
CA GLU A 56 6.96 2.80 16.14
C GLU A 56 8.27 3.62 16.11
N SER A 57 9.07 3.54 17.18
CA SER A 57 10.34 4.24 17.38
C SER A 57 11.54 3.28 17.28
N PRO A 58 12.76 3.77 16.96
CA PRO A 58 13.08 5.14 16.60
C PRO A 58 12.75 5.45 15.15
N GLN A 59 12.57 6.75 14.88
CA GLN A 59 12.61 7.25 13.51
C GLN A 59 13.97 6.93 12.87
N HIS A 60 13.95 6.31 11.69
CA HIS A 60 15.15 6.01 10.91
C HIS A 60 14.96 6.23 9.40
N GLN A 61 16.06 6.53 8.71
CA GLN A 61 16.07 6.74 7.26
C GLN A 61 16.00 5.39 6.54
N VAL A 62 15.00 5.21 5.68
CA VAL A 62 14.84 4.02 4.83
C VAL A 62 15.12 4.39 3.38
N THR A 63 15.84 3.53 2.68
CA THR A 63 16.09 3.60 1.24
C THR A 63 15.42 2.41 0.57
N LEU A 64 14.53 2.67 -0.39
CA LEU A 64 13.85 1.62 -1.16
C LEU A 64 14.17 1.76 -2.65
N ALA A 65 14.29 0.61 -3.32
CA ALA A 65 14.23 0.55 -4.78
C ALA A 65 12.79 0.84 -5.26
N SER A 66 12.60 1.01 -6.57
CA SER A 66 11.25 1.20 -7.11
C SER A 66 10.43 -0.09 -7.01
N PHE A 67 9.15 0.03 -6.68
CA PHE A 67 8.22 -1.09 -6.53
C PHE A 67 6.79 -0.68 -6.87
N CYS A 68 5.90 -1.66 -7.06
CA CYS A 68 4.47 -1.41 -7.27
C CYS A 68 3.70 -1.58 -5.96
N LEU A 69 2.72 -0.71 -5.72
CA LEU A 69 1.81 -0.80 -4.58
C LEU A 69 0.36 -0.75 -5.06
N GLY A 70 -0.53 -1.56 -4.47
CA GLY A 70 -1.95 -1.47 -4.73
C GLY A 70 -2.47 -0.06 -4.44
N LYS A 71 -3.22 0.51 -5.38
CA LYS A 71 -3.81 1.85 -5.22
C LYS A 71 -4.85 1.87 -4.09
N TYR A 72 -5.51 0.73 -3.87
CA TYR A 72 -6.53 0.51 -2.85
C TYR A 72 -6.26 -0.80 -2.11
N SER A 73 -6.89 -0.95 -0.94
CA SER A 73 -6.97 -2.24 -0.26
C SER A 73 -7.65 -3.29 -1.16
N ILE A 74 -7.23 -4.55 -1.01
CA ILE A 74 -7.78 -5.67 -1.77
C ILE A 74 -9.28 -5.83 -1.45
N THR A 75 -10.09 -5.95 -2.49
CA THR A 75 -11.54 -6.17 -2.39
C THR A 75 -11.88 -7.65 -2.33
N GLN A 76 -13.08 -7.99 -1.83
CA GLN A 76 -13.57 -9.38 -1.84
C GLN A 76 -13.64 -9.96 -3.26
N ALA A 77 -14.05 -9.16 -4.25
CA ALA A 77 -14.09 -9.60 -5.65
C ALA A 77 -12.69 -9.95 -6.18
N GLN A 78 -11.67 -9.14 -5.86
CA GLN A 78 -10.27 -9.43 -6.23
C GLN A 78 -9.75 -10.68 -5.51
N TRP A 79 -10.04 -10.82 -4.21
CA TRP A 79 -9.64 -12.02 -3.45
C TRP A 79 -10.26 -13.29 -4.03
N GLN A 80 -11.57 -13.28 -4.30
CA GLN A 80 -12.29 -14.40 -4.91
C GLN A 80 -11.73 -14.75 -6.29
N ALA A 81 -11.40 -13.75 -7.12
CA ALA A 81 -10.79 -13.97 -8.42
C ALA A 81 -9.46 -14.74 -8.28
N VAL A 82 -8.59 -14.37 -7.34
CA VAL A 82 -7.33 -15.07 -7.08
C VAL A 82 -7.53 -16.43 -6.43
N ALA A 83 -8.44 -16.54 -5.46
CA ALA A 83 -8.69 -17.78 -4.71
C ALA A 83 -9.27 -18.90 -5.58
N THR A 84 -9.89 -18.55 -6.72
CA THR A 84 -10.44 -19.50 -7.70
C THR A 84 -9.45 -19.89 -8.80
N LEU A 85 -8.26 -19.25 -8.87
CA LEU A 85 -7.20 -19.67 -9.78
C LEU A 85 -6.69 -21.08 -9.45
N PRO A 86 -6.06 -21.77 -10.42
CA PRO A 86 -5.42 -23.05 -10.18
C PRO A 86 -4.45 -22.99 -9.00
N GLN A 87 -4.64 -23.89 -8.04
CA GLN A 87 -3.84 -23.92 -6.82
C GLN A 87 -2.45 -24.48 -7.12
N VAL A 88 -1.42 -23.80 -6.60
CA VAL A 88 -0.03 -24.20 -6.77
C VAL A 88 0.55 -24.68 -5.43
N ASN A 89 0.71 -23.79 -4.46
CA ASN A 89 1.38 -24.09 -3.19
C ASN A 89 0.48 -24.06 -1.96
N ARG A 90 -0.70 -23.44 -2.06
CA ARG A 90 -1.61 -23.22 -0.94
C ARG A 90 -3.05 -23.23 -1.42
N LYS A 91 -3.88 -23.98 -0.71
CA LYS A 91 -5.33 -23.88 -0.85
C LYS A 91 -5.80 -22.54 -0.26
N LEU A 92 -6.53 -21.78 -1.06
CA LEU A 92 -7.15 -20.53 -0.65
C LEU A 92 -8.65 -20.76 -0.43
N ASP A 93 -9.18 -20.18 0.65
CA ASP A 93 -10.62 -20.11 0.89
C ASP A 93 -11.16 -18.86 0.17
N PRO A 94 -12.08 -18.99 -0.79
CA PRO A 94 -12.68 -17.85 -1.49
C PRO A 94 -13.49 -16.92 -0.58
N ASP A 95 -13.93 -17.39 0.59
CA ASP A 95 -14.70 -16.59 1.55
C ASP A 95 -14.03 -16.59 2.93
N PRO A 96 -12.86 -15.93 3.07
CA PRO A 96 -12.01 -16.03 4.25
C PRO A 96 -12.56 -15.24 5.45
N SER A 97 -13.56 -14.39 5.24
CA SER A 97 -14.07 -13.46 6.22
C SER A 97 -15.55 -13.74 6.51
N LEU A 98 -15.93 -13.77 7.78
CA LEU A 98 -17.31 -14.00 8.22
C LEU A 98 -18.15 -12.72 8.37
N PHE A 99 -17.84 -11.67 7.60
CA PHE A 99 -18.49 -10.35 7.71
C PHE A 99 -19.64 -10.20 6.70
#